data_AF-A0A444WF09-F1
#
_entry.id   AF-A0A444WF09-F1
#
_cell.length_a   1.000
_cell.length_b   1.000
_cell.length_c   1.000
_cell.angle_alpha   90.00
_cell.angle_beta   90.00
_cell.angle_gamma   90.00
#
_symmetry.space_group_name_H-M   'P 1'
#
loop_
_entity.id
_entity.type
_entity.pdbx_description
1 polymer ?
#
loop_
_entity_poly.entity_id
_entity_poly.type
_entity_poly.pdbx_seq_one_letter_code
_entity_poly.pdbx_strand_id
1 'polypeptide(L)'
;MQSIVDIIKSIESELPYVNPTQIYNEGWLTRMLMNQSVKEKIKFGGLDFKDFSKWTSEALISSPFIKTKEKREGYTHADIVFGDFIVNYKVSGKVEVEEGVKIFGVIEAKMRSSLSKGTTNFENYNQAARILACISSNTYEKNCKIYFIVVAPKIKLTKINEQIEIENLLDGIKTRFVEYDEDFKLKQNMDSLLAKATVCNVLSWNYEDWIDAIKDSASKKMLGEFYNETKKWNSVY
;
A
#
# COMPACT_ATOMS: atom_id res chain seq x y z
N MET A 1 19.84 -8.66 32.40
CA MET A 1 19.30 -8.65 31.03
C MET A 1 17.83 -8.29 31.16
N GLN A 2 17.40 -7.13 30.65
CA GLN A 2 16.00 -6.71 30.76
C GLN A 2 15.12 -7.69 29.97
N SER A 3 13.93 -8.04 30.48
CA SER A 3 13.04 -8.90 29.70
C SER A 3 12.43 -8.12 28.53
N ILE A 4 12.12 -8.81 27.44
CA ILE A 4 11.42 -8.20 26.28
C ILE A 4 10.10 -7.55 26.73
N VAL A 5 9.44 -8.13 27.73
CA VAL A 5 8.19 -7.61 28.31
C VAL A 5 8.41 -6.26 28.99
N ASP A 6 9.52 -6.08 29.70
CA ASP A 6 9.84 -4.81 30.37
C ASP A 6 10.12 -3.70 29.34
N ILE A 7 10.77 -4.05 28.23
CA ILE A 7 11.01 -3.10 27.13
C ILE A 7 9.69 -2.63 26.54
N ILE A 8 8.77 -3.55 26.24
CA ILE A 8 7.45 -3.20 25.69
C ILE A 8 6.63 -2.37 26.68
N LYS A 9 6.61 -2.75 27.96
CA LYS A 9 5.89 -2.01 29.01
C LYS A 9 6.44 -0.59 29.21
N SER A 10 7.72 -0.37 28.96
CA SER A 10 8.33 0.96 29.12
C SER A 10 7.81 1.99 28.11
N ILE A 11 7.19 1.58 27.00
CA ILE A 11 6.78 2.46 25.90
C ILE A 11 5.80 3.54 26.38
N GLU A 12 4.98 3.24 27.38
CA GLU A 12 4.01 4.17 27.97
C GLU A 12 4.52 4.88 29.22
N SER A 13 5.79 4.68 29.58
CA SER A 13 6.44 5.34 30.71
C SER A 13 7.08 6.68 30.31
N GLU A 14 7.49 7.47 31.31
CA GLU A 14 8.18 8.75 31.09
C GLU A 14 9.54 8.60 30.39
N LEU A 15 10.20 7.43 30.53
CA LEU A 15 11.51 7.13 29.95
C LEU A 15 11.45 5.83 29.16
N PRO A 16 10.82 5.85 27.97
CA PRO A 16 10.65 4.64 27.19
C PRO A 16 11.99 4.15 26.63
N TYR A 17 12.25 2.84 26.71
CA TYR A 17 13.45 2.25 26.10
C TYR A 17 13.39 2.24 24.57
N VAL A 18 12.18 2.33 24.00
CA VAL A 18 11.93 2.33 22.56
C VAL A 18 11.03 3.52 22.23
N ASN A 19 11.36 4.26 21.17
CA ASN A 19 10.47 5.32 20.70
C ASN A 19 9.07 4.73 20.39
N PRO A 20 7.99 5.23 21.00
CA PRO A 20 6.65 4.67 20.83
C PRO A 20 6.20 4.55 19.37
N THR A 21 6.62 5.46 18.50
CA THR A 21 6.31 5.40 17.05
C THR A 21 6.89 4.18 16.33
N GLN A 22 7.86 3.46 16.92
CA GLN A 22 8.35 2.19 16.36
C GLN A 22 7.35 1.05 16.54
N ILE A 23 6.47 1.15 17.54
CA ILE A 23 5.39 0.19 17.80
C ILE A 23 4.07 0.76 17.30
N TYR A 24 3.68 1.93 17.79
CA TYR A 24 2.46 2.63 17.41
C TYR A 24 2.66 3.41 16.11
N ASN A 25 2.69 2.68 14.98
CA ASN A 25 2.71 3.24 13.62
C ASN A 25 1.69 2.59 12.68
N GLU A 26 1.48 3.24 11.54
CA GLU A 26 0.62 2.78 10.45
C GLU A 26 0.95 1.37 9.96
N GLY A 27 2.23 1.00 9.89
CA GLY A 27 2.65 -0.30 9.40
C GLY A 27 2.14 -1.41 10.30
N TRP A 28 2.34 -1.31 11.62
CA TRP A 28 1.82 -2.29 12.57
C TRP A 28 0.30 -2.35 12.58
N LEU A 29 -0.37 -1.20 12.63
CA LEU A 29 -1.82 -1.15 12.60
C LEU A 29 -2.40 -1.83 11.35
N THR A 30 -1.85 -1.50 10.17
CA THR A 30 -2.30 -2.06 8.89
C THR A 30 -2.05 -3.57 8.81
N ARG A 31 -0.89 -4.06 9.28
CA ARG A 31 -0.59 -5.51 9.34
C ARG A 31 -1.58 -6.25 10.24
N MET A 32 -1.91 -5.70 11.41
CA MET A 32 -2.86 -6.34 12.32
C MET A 32 -4.28 -6.35 11.76
N LEU A 33 -4.73 -5.23 11.18
CA LEU A 33 -6.02 -5.14 10.50
C LEU A 33 -6.12 -6.11 9.32
N MET A 34 -5.09 -6.15 8.48
CA MET A 34 -5.00 -7.07 7.35
C MET A 34 -5.11 -8.53 7.80
N ASN A 35 -4.31 -8.92 8.80
CA ASN A 35 -4.32 -10.27 9.34
C ASN A 35 -5.71 -10.67 9.88
N GLN A 36 -6.33 -9.80 10.68
CA GLN A 36 -7.65 -10.08 11.25
C GLN A 36 -8.74 -10.13 10.16
N SER A 37 -8.67 -9.24 9.18
CA SER A 37 -9.63 -9.18 8.07
C SER A 37 -9.61 -10.44 7.21
N VAL A 38 -8.42 -10.96 6.90
CA VAL A 38 -8.24 -12.24 6.19
C VAL A 38 -8.76 -13.40 7.03
N LYS A 39 -8.43 -13.45 8.33
CA LYS A 39 -8.87 -14.51 9.24
C LYS A 39 -10.40 -14.58 9.34
N GLU A 40 -11.06 -13.43 9.44
CA GLU A 40 -12.51 -13.33 9.59
C GLU A 40 -13.28 -13.29 8.27
N LYS A 41 -12.56 -13.22 7.13
CA LYS A 41 -13.11 -13.10 5.78
C LYS A 41 -14.16 -11.98 5.71
N ILE A 42 -13.79 -10.80 6.22
CA ILE A 42 -14.70 -9.65 6.20
C ILE A 42 -14.87 -9.13 4.77
N LYS A 43 -15.94 -8.35 4.56
CA LYS A 43 -16.08 -7.52 3.37
C LYS A 43 -15.97 -6.08 3.80
N PHE A 44 -15.06 -5.33 3.18
CA PHE A 44 -14.83 -3.95 3.55
C PHE A 44 -14.40 -3.13 2.34
N GLY A 45 -14.99 -1.94 2.21
CA GLY A 45 -14.59 -0.93 1.23
C GLY A 45 -14.43 -1.44 -0.22
N GLY A 46 -15.31 -2.33 -0.67
CA GLY A 46 -15.28 -2.90 -2.03
C GLY A 46 -14.36 -4.13 -2.21
N LEU A 47 -13.67 -4.58 -1.16
CA LEU A 47 -12.85 -5.79 -1.15
C LEU A 47 -13.50 -6.89 -0.32
N ASP A 48 -13.51 -8.12 -0.84
CA ASP A 48 -13.93 -9.32 -0.11
C ASP A 48 -12.68 -10.11 0.28
N PHE A 49 -12.33 -10.11 1.57
CA PHE A 49 -11.10 -10.74 2.07
C PHE A 49 -11.15 -12.27 2.00
N LYS A 50 -12.27 -12.87 1.59
CA LYS A 50 -12.34 -14.30 1.27
C LYS A 50 -11.69 -14.65 -0.07
N ASP A 51 -11.52 -13.68 -0.97
CA ASP A 51 -11.12 -13.89 -2.36
C ASP A 51 -9.60 -14.11 -2.51
N PHE A 52 -8.84 -13.89 -1.44
CA PHE A 52 -7.41 -14.17 -1.36
C PHE A 52 -7.04 -14.64 0.06
N SER A 53 -5.89 -15.29 0.18
CA SER A 53 -5.36 -15.72 1.49
C SER A 53 -3.91 -15.28 1.71
N LYS A 54 -3.17 -15.01 0.63
CA LYS A 54 -1.80 -14.52 0.69
C LYS A 54 -1.80 -13.00 0.82
N TRP A 55 -0.98 -12.53 1.75
CA TRP A 55 -0.57 -11.14 1.87
C TRP A 55 0.83 -11.09 2.47
N THR A 56 1.52 -9.97 2.26
CA THR A 56 2.82 -9.71 2.85
C THR A 56 2.99 -8.21 3.08
N SER A 57 3.89 -7.82 3.98
CA SER A 57 4.22 -6.41 4.22
C SER A 57 5.62 -6.05 3.77
N GLU A 58 5.88 -4.76 3.55
CA GLU A 58 7.20 -4.22 3.18
C GLU A 58 7.79 -4.87 1.92
N ALA A 59 6.94 -5.29 1.00
CA ALA A 59 7.37 -5.97 -0.20
C ALA A 59 7.73 -4.98 -1.31
N LEU A 60 8.60 -5.43 -2.21
CA LEU A 60 9.12 -4.64 -3.30
C LEU A 60 8.37 -4.95 -4.59
N ILE A 61 7.84 -3.93 -5.24
CA ILE A 61 7.18 -4.06 -6.54
C ILE A 61 8.05 -3.37 -7.60
N SER A 62 8.32 -4.06 -8.71
CA SER A 62 9.17 -3.51 -9.76
C SER A 62 8.51 -2.35 -10.49
N SER A 63 9.21 -1.23 -10.61
CA SER A 63 8.79 -0.14 -11.50
C SER A 63 8.94 -0.55 -12.97
N PRO A 64 8.04 -0.12 -13.88
CA PRO A 64 8.27 -0.25 -15.33
C PRO A 64 9.55 0.49 -15.79
N PHE A 65 10.05 1.43 -15.00
CA PHE A 65 11.27 2.20 -15.30
C PHE A 65 12.53 1.61 -14.65
N ILE A 66 12.52 0.34 -14.23
CA ILE A 66 13.66 -0.26 -13.53
C ILE A 66 14.85 -0.61 -14.43
N LYS A 67 14.60 -0.85 -15.72
CA LYS A 67 15.63 -1.28 -16.70
C LYS A 67 16.14 -0.16 -17.61
N THR A 68 15.59 1.05 -17.52
CA THR A 68 16.11 2.17 -18.32
C THR A 68 17.45 2.66 -17.79
N LYS A 69 18.30 3.15 -18.69
CA LYS A 69 19.58 3.80 -18.36
C LYS A 69 19.37 5.21 -17.82
N GLU A 70 18.35 5.90 -18.31
CA GLU A 70 18.07 7.30 -17.99
C GLU A 70 16.80 7.44 -17.15
N LYS A 71 16.84 8.32 -16.14
CA LYS A 71 15.71 8.58 -15.22
C LYS A 71 15.15 7.28 -14.63
N ARG A 72 16.05 6.37 -14.24
CA ARG A 72 15.70 5.06 -13.68
C ARG A 72 14.93 5.19 -12.38
N GLU A 73 13.92 4.35 -12.19
CA GLU A 73 13.25 4.18 -10.91
C GLU A 73 13.35 2.74 -10.44
N GLY A 74 13.81 2.55 -9.21
CA GLY A 74 13.92 1.24 -8.61
C GLY A 74 12.58 0.64 -8.20
N TYR A 75 12.64 -0.26 -7.23
CA TYR A 75 11.45 -0.85 -6.64
C TYR A 75 10.66 0.17 -5.82
N THR A 76 9.35 -0.03 -5.77
CA THR A 76 8.45 0.65 -4.83
C THR A 76 8.25 -0.25 -3.62
N HIS A 77 8.41 0.31 -2.43
CA HIS A 77 8.05 -0.36 -1.18
C HIS A 77 6.55 -0.21 -0.97
N ALA A 78 5.86 -1.32 -0.80
CA ALA A 78 4.44 -1.36 -0.47
C ALA A 78 4.27 -1.75 1.00
N ASP A 79 3.41 -1.03 1.72
CA ASP A 79 3.09 -1.37 3.12
C ASP A 79 2.45 -2.76 3.21
N ILE A 80 1.48 -3.05 2.31
CA ILE A 80 0.91 -4.39 2.13
C ILE A 80 0.79 -4.71 0.64
N VAL A 81 1.11 -5.95 0.29
CA VAL A 81 0.74 -6.58 -0.99
C VAL A 81 -0.16 -7.78 -0.70
N PHE A 82 -1.21 -7.95 -1.48
CA PHE A 82 -2.17 -9.05 -1.34
C PHE A 82 -2.59 -9.63 -2.68
N GLY A 83 -3.13 -10.85 -2.65
CA GLY A 83 -3.55 -11.60 -3.84
C GLY A 83 -2.60 -12.73 -4.16
N ASP A 84 -2.61 -13.20 -5.41
CA ASP A 84 -1.82 -14.37 -5.80
C ASP A 84 -0.43 -13.95 -6.29
N PHE A 85 0.58 -14.21 -5.46
CA PHE A 85 1.97 -13.88 -5.77
C PHE A 85 2.95 -14.82 -5.05
N ILE A 86 4.23 -14.67 -5.41
CA ILE A 86 5.39 -15.30 -4.78
C ILE A 86 6.32 -14.19 -4.26
N VAL A 87 6.89 -14.39 -3.07
CA VAL A 87 7.94 -13.55 -2.50
C VAL A 87 8.92 -14.43 -1.74
N ASN A 88 10.22 -14.20 -1.90
CA ASN A 88 11.27 -14.93 -1.19
C ASN A 88 12.23 -13.98 -0.50
N TYR A 89 11.91 -13.61 0.74
CA TYR A 89 12.70 -12.70 1.56
C TYR A 89 14.13 -13.16 1.85
N LYS A 90 14.50 -14.43 1.61
CA LYS A 90 15.90 -14.87 1.69
C LYS A 90 16.74 -14.37 0.52
N VAL A 91 16.11 -14.11 -0.63
CA VAL A 91 16.77 -13.62 -1.84
C VAL A 91 16.49 -12.12 -2.02
N SER A 92 15.21 -11.74 -2.00
CA SER A 92 14.78 -10.34 -2.08
C SER A 92 13.34 -10.19 -1.59
N GLY A 93 12.97 -9.00 -1.13
CA GLY A 93 11.57 -8.67 -0.85
C GLY A 93 10.69 -8.50 -2.09
N LYS A 94 11.19 -8.81 -3.29
CA LYS A 94 10.48 -8.62 -4.55
C LYS A 94 9.29 -9.56 -4.66
N VAL A 95 8.14 -8.98 -4.99
CA VAL A 95 6.93 -9.70 -5.35
C VAL A 95 6.99 -10.08 -6.83
N GLU A 96 6.66 -11.33 -7.11
CA GLU A 96 6.44 -11.84 -8.45
C GLU A 96 4.98 -12.28 -8.55
N VAL A 97 4.21 -11.58 -9.38
CA VAL A 97 2.81 -11.94 -9.64
C VAL A 97 2.81 -13.19 -10.50
N GLU A 98 1.98 -14.17 -10.14
CA GLU A 98 1.89 -15.42 -10.89
C GLU A 98 1.12 -15.21 -12.23
N GLU A 99 1.25 -16.13 -13.19
CA GLU A 99 0.37 -16.13 -14.37
C GLU A 99 -1.04 -16.64 -13.97
N GLY A 100 -2.10 -16.15 -14.64
CA GLY A 100 -3.47 -16.57 -14.35
C GLY A 100 -4.08 -16.04 -13.03
N VAL A 101 -3.44 -15.04 -12.41
CA VAL A 101 -3.88 -14.41 -11.16
C VAL A 101 -5.24 -13.73 -11.32
N LYS A 102 -6.12 -13.95 -10.34
CA LYS A 102 -7.47 -13.37 -10.33
C LYS A 102 -7.54 -12.04 -9.59
N ILE A 103 -6.69 -11.87 -8.58
CA ILE A 103 -6.66 -10.69 -7.74
C ILE A 103 -5.23 -10.34 -7.33
N PHE A 104 -4.88 -9.07 -7.44
CA PHE A 104 -3.61 -8.54 -6.97
C PHE A 104 -3.82 -7.10 -6.48
N GLY A 105 -3.24 -6.74 -5.35
CA GLY A 105 -3.42 -5.39 -4.85
C GLY A 105 -2.38 -4.94 -3.87
N VAL A 106 -2.36 -3.62 -3.68
CA VAL A 106 -1.46 -2.92 -2.77
C VAL A 106 -2.28 -2.04 -1.85
N ILE A 107 -1.92 -2.06 -0.57
CA ILE A 107 -2.38 -1.06 0.39
C ILE A 107 -1.18 -0.19 0.77
N GLU A 108 -1.37 1.12 0.65
CA GLU A 108 -0.45 2.15 1.14
C GLU A 108 -1.07 2.84 2.34
N ALA A 109 -0.33 2.91 3.43
CA ALA A 109 -0.77 3.44 4.70
C ALA A 109 -0.26 4.88 4.90
N LYS A 110 -1.14 5.75 5.42
CA LYS A 110 -0.85 7.17 5.63
C LYS A 110 -1.46 7.65 6.94
N MET A 111 -0.68 7.58 8.03
CA MET A 111 -1.13 8.10 9.33
C MET A 111 -1.00 9.62 9.41
N ARG A 112 0.22 10.13 9.21
CA ARG A 112 0.56 11.55 9.42
C ARG A 112 0.61 12.36 8.13
N SER A 113 1.38 11.88 7.16
CA SER A 113 1.63 12.58 5.90
C SER A 113 0.58 12.23 4.84
N SER A 114 0.34 13.16 3.92
CA SER A 114 -0.33 12.84 2.66
C SER A 114 0.60 12.01 1.76
N LEU A 115 0.11 11.53 0.61
CA LEU A 115 0.98 10.93 -0.40
C LEU A 115 2.00 11.95 -0.89
N SER A 116 3.23 11.50 -1.20
CA SER A 116 4.25 12.38 -1.77
C SER A 116 3.75 12.96 -3.10
N LYS A 117 3.87 14.27 -3.27
CA LYS A 117 3.39 15.01 -4.45
C LYS A 117 4.13 14.64 -5.74
N GLY A 118 5.35 14.12 -5.66
CA GLY A 118 6.18 13.80 -6.81
C GLY A 118 7.42 13.00 -6.43
N THR A 119 8.18 12.63 -7.44
CA THR A 119 9.58 12.20 -7.25
C THR A 119 10.50 13.39 -7.52
N THR A 120 11.74 13.34 -7.05
CA THR A 120 12.76 14.39 -7.29
C THR A 120 12.92 14.74 -8.78
N ASN A 121 12.52 13.84 -9.68
CA ASN A 121 12.68 14.00 -11.13
C ASN A 121 11.39 14.40 -11.87
N PHE A 122 10.21 14.29 -11.24
CA PHE A 122 8.92 14.54 -11.89
C PHE A 122 7.87 15.02 -10.89
N GLU A 123 7.45 16.27 -11.04
CA GLU A 123 6.49 16.93 -10.16
C GLU A 123 5.08 16.32 -10.26
N ASN A 124 4.68 15.88 -11.46
CA ASN A 124 3.33 15.34 -11.71
C ASN A 124 3.26 13.80 -11.64
N TYR A 125 4.39 13.12 -11.39
CA TYR A 125 4.42 11.67 -11.17
C TYR A 125 4.51 11.40 -9.68
N ASN A 126 3.35 11.51 -9.03
CA ASN A 126 3.19 11.39 -7.60
C ASN A 126 3.32 9.92 -7.13
N GLN A 127 3.40 9.72 -5.81
CA GLN A 127 3.56 8.38 -5.24
C GLN A 127 2.46 7.40 -5.68
N ALA A 128 1.21 7.87 -5.76
CA ALA A 128 0.07 7.06 -6.17
C ALA A 128 0.17 6.64 -7.64
N ALA A 129 0.53 7.55 -8.54
CA ALA A 129 0.73 7.26 -9.96
C ALA A 129 1.84 6.21 -10.13
N ARG A 130 2.91 6.32 -9.33
CA ARG A 130 3.99 5.32 -9.32
C ARG A 130 3.51 3.95 -8.85
N ILE A 131 2.77 3.87 -7.75
CA ILE A 131 2.25 2.59 -7.25
C ILE A 131 1.30 1.97 -8.28
N LEU A 132 0.40 2.75 -8.86
CA LEU A 132 -0.52 2.30 -9.91
C LEU A 132 0.22 1.77 -11.14
N ALA A 133 1.28 2.46 -11.59
CA ALA A 133 2.12 1.99 -12.68
C ALA A 133 2.83 0.67 -12.34
N CYS A 134 3.33 0.52 -11.11
CA CYS A 134 3.97 -0.71 -10.66
C CYS A 134 2.97 -1.88 -10.61
N ILE A 135 1.77 -1.69 -10.05
CA ILE A 135 0.72 -2.71 -10.03
C ILE A 135 0.38 -3.14 -11.45
N SER A 136 0.17 -2.16 -12.33
CA SER A 136 -0.25 -2.39 -13.70
C SER A 136 0.85 -3.05 -14.52
N SER A 137 2.13 -2.73 -14.31
CA SER A 137 3.24 -3.33 -15.04
C SER A 137 3.55 -4.77 -14.63
N ASN A 138 3.31 -5.13 -13.37
CA ASN A 138 3.63 -6.47 -12.84
C ASN A 138 2.50 -7.49 -13.01
N THR A 139 1.28 -7.05 -13.35
CA THR A 139 0.16 -7.95 -13.61
C THR A 139 0.10 -8.35 -15.08
N TYR A 140 -0.15 -9.63 -15.38
CA TYR A 140 -0.12 -10.14 -16.75
C TYR A 140 -1.50 -10.09 -17.43
N GLU A 141 -2.52 -10.57 -16.73
CA GLU A 141 -3.84 -10.82 -17.30
C GLU A 141 -4.74 -9.58 -17.31
N LYS A 142 -5.47 -9.37 -18.40
CA LYS A 142 -6.50 -8.30 -18.49
C LYS A 142 -7.68 -8.52 -17.54
N ASN A 143 -7.93 -9.77 -17.14
CA ASN A 143 -9.06 -10.14 -16.28
C ASN A 143 -8.68 -10.18 -14.78
N CYS A 144 -7.42 -9.91 -14.44
CA CYS A 144 -7.00 -9.78 -13.04
C CYS A 144 -7.65 -8.54 -12.44
N LYS A 145 -8.38 -8.71 -11.33
CA LYS A 145 -8.88 -7.57 -10.55
C LYS A 145 -7.73 -6.97 -9.79
N ILE A 146 -7.34 -5.75 -10.17
CA ILE A 146 -6.26 -5.03 -9.49
C ILE A 146 -6.79 -3.95 -8.56
N TYR A 147 -6.09 -3.75 -7.45
CA TYR A 147 -6.47 -2.81 -6.40
C TYR A 147 -5.28 -1.93 -5.99
N PHE A 148 -5.52 -0.63 -5.90
CA PHE A 148 -4.63 0.29 -5.22
C PHE A 148 -5.43 1.00 -4.13
N ILE A 149 -5.10 0.73 -2.87
CA ILE A 149 -5.87 1.19 -1.73
C ILE A 149 -4.98 2.09 -0.89
N VAL A 150 -5.47 3.27 -0.54
CA VAL A 150 -4.80 4.14 0.45
C VAL A 150 -5.61 4.14 1.73
N VAL A 151 -5.00 3.73 2.84
CA VAL A 151 -5.63 3.75 4.16
C VAL A 151 -5.07 4.89 5.01
N ALA A 152 -5.96 5.70 5.58
CA ALA A 152 -5.60 6.85 6.39
C ALA A 152 -6.66 7.14 7.48
N PRO A 153 -6.36 7.92 8.52
CA PRO A 153 -7.39 8.45 9.41
C PRO A 153 -8.49 9.19 8.64
N LYS A 154 -9.74 9.09 9.08
CA LYS A 154 -10.89 9.71 8.40
C LYS A 154 -10.69 11.21 8.08
N ILE A 155 -10.08 11.95 9.00
CA ILE A 155 -9.79 13.38 8.83
C ILE A 155 -8.83 13.69 7.66
N LYS A 156 -8.06 12.71 7.18
CA LYS A 156 -7.11 12.87 6.07
C LYS A 156 -7.73 12.49 4.71
N LEU A 157 -8.88 11.81 4.70
CA LEU A 157 -9.43 11.23 3.47
C LEU A 157 -9.75 12.24 2.38
N THR A 158 -10.21 13.44 2.71
CA THR A 158 -10.50 14.48 1.71
C THR A 158 -9.28 14.75 0.83
N LYS A 159 -8.13 15.00 1.45
CA LYS A 159 -6.87 15.27 0.73
C LYS A 159 -6.34 14.02 0.01
N ILE A 160 -6.50 12.83 0.59
CA ILE A 160 -6.09 11.59 -0.08
C ILE A 160 -6.92 11.35 -1.34
N ASN A 161 -8.23 11.59 -1.30
CA ASN A 161 -9.12 11.41 -2.44
C ASN A 161 -8.71 12.28 -3.62
N GLU A 162 -8.40 13.57 -3.38
CA GLU A 162 -7.87 14.48 -4.40
C GLU A 162 -6.56 13.95 -5.04
N GLN A 163 -5.71 13.28 -4.25
CA GLN A 163 -4.41 12.76 -4.72
C GLN A 163 -4.49 11.45 -5.50
N ILE A 164 -5.59 10.70 -5.38
CA ILE A 164 -5.77 9.39 -6.01
C ILE A 164 -6.82 9.39 -7.12
N GLU A 165 -7.31 10.56 -7.53
CA GLU A 165 -8.22 10.69 -8.68
C GLU A 165 -7.60 10.03 -9.92
N ILE A 166 -8.34 9.06 -10.49
CA ILE A 166 -7.79 8.16 -11.49
C ILE A 166 -7.31 8.89 -12.74
N GLU A 167 -8.00 9.95 -13.15
CA GLU A 167 -7.64 10.79 -14.29
C GLU A 167 -6.25 11.42 -14.08
N ASN A 168 -6.00 11.97 -12.88
CA ASN A 168 -4.72 12.58 -12.53
C ASN A 168 -3.61 11.53 -12.44
N LEU A 169 -3.90 10.34 -11.91
CA LEU A 169 -2.92 9.25 -11.86
C LEU A 169 -2.54 8.78 -13.27
N LEU A 170 -3.51 8.62 -14.16
CA LEU A 170 -3.28 8.22 -15.54
C LEU A 170 -2.49 9.28 -16.32
N ASP A 171 -2.80 10.57 -16.11
CA ASP A 171 -2.03 11.66 -16.71
C ASP A 171 -0.57 11.66 -16.22
N GLY A 172 -0.36 11.46 -14.91
CA GLY A 172 0.97 11.34 -14.32
C GLY A 172 1.77 10.17 -14.92
N ILE A 173 1.14 9.01 -15.14
CA ILE A 173 1.78 7.87 -15.80
C ILE A 173 2.10 8.19 -17.27
N LYS A 174 1.15 8.75 -18.03
CA LYS A 174 1.35 9.10 -19.45
C LYS A 174 2.49 10.11 -19.61
N THR A 175 2.43 11.20 -18.86
CA THR A 175 3.46 12.24 -18.84
C THR A 175 4.82 11.64 -18.51
N ARG A 176 4.87 10.69 -17.57
CA ARG A 176 6.12 10.01 -17.23
C ARG A 176 6.73 9.22 -18.39
N PHE A 177 5.90 8.62 -19.24
CA PHE A 177 6.33 7.89 -20.44
C PHE A 177 6.71 8.79 -21.62
N VAL A 178 6.24 10.04 -21.70
CA VAL A 178 6.59 10.99 -22.78
C VAL A 178 8.11 11.17 -22.92
N GLU A 179 8.82 11.03 -21.81
CA GLU A 179 10.26 11.23 -21.66
C GLU A 179 11.12 10.10 -22.24
N TYR A 180 10.47 9.06 -22.76
CA TYR A 180 11.14 7.91 -23.35
C TYR A 180 10.80 7.77 -24.84
N ASP A 181 11.70 7.12 -25.58
CA ASP A 181 11.48 6.76 -26.97
C ASP A 181 10.38 5.70 -27.14
N GLU A 182 9.89 5.55 -28.37
CA GLU A 182 8.84 4.57 -28.70
C GLU A 182 9.30 3.13 -28.47
N ASP A 183 10.58 2.83 -28.69
CA ASP A 183 11.14 1.50 -28.44
C ASP A 183 11.02 1.10 -26.96
N PHE A 184 11.27 2.02 -26.05
CA PHE A 184 11.11 1.81 -24.62
C PHE A 184 9.65 1.63 -24.25
N LYS A 185 8.75 2.49 -24.77
CA LYS A 185 7.30 2.39 -24.52
C LYS A 185 6.75 1.04 -24.98
N LEU A 186 7.15 0.57 -26.16
CA LEU A 186 6.79 -0.74 -26.70
C LEU A 186 7.34 -1.88 -25.82
N LYS A 187 8.61 -1.81 -25.40
CA LYS A 187 9.21 -2.81 -24.50
C LYS A 187 8.53 -2.90 -23.14
N GLN A 188 8.04 -1.78 -22.60
CA GLN A 188 7.27 -1.76 -21.36
C GLN A 188 5.78 -2.07 -21.56
N ASN A 189 5.34 -2.28 -22.80
CA ASN A 189 3.93 -2.49 -23.15
C ASN A 189 3.03 -1.42 -22.54
N MET A 190 3.39 -0.14 -22.79
CA MET A 190 2.72 1.03 -22.21
C MET A 190 1.20 1.00 -22.40
N ASP A 191 0.71 0.60 -23.57
CA ASP A 191 -0.73 0.52 -23.85
C ASP A 191 -1.44 -0.49 -22.94
N SER A 192 -0.85 -1.68 -22.75
CA SER A 192 -1.41 -2.67 -21.83
C SER A 192 -1.35 -2.20 -20.38
N LEU A 193 -0.25 -1.55 -19.98
CA LEU A 193 -0.10 -0.96 -18.66
C LEU A 193 -1.19 0.08 -18.39
N LEU A 194 -1.39 1.03 -19.31
CA LEU A 194 -2.42 2.05 -19.19
C LEU A 194 -3.83 1.46 -19.17
N ALA A 195 -4.11 0.47 -20.03
CA ALA A 195 -5.40 -0.21 -20.05
C ALA A 195 -5.71 -0.88 -18.70
N LYS A 196 -4.71 -1.52 -18.07
CA LYS A 196 -4.84 -2.10 -16.73
C LYS A 196 -5.03 -1.01 -15.68
N ALA A 197 -4.22 0.05 -15.72
CA ALA A 197 -4.33 1.17 -14.80
C ALA A 197 -5.74 1.79 -14.82
N THR A 198 -6.35 1.94 -15.99
CA THR A 198 -7.71 2.49 -16.16
C THR A 198 -8.79 1.66 -15.47
N VAL A 199 -8.64 0.34 -15.40
CA VAL A 199 -9.62 -0.56 -14.76
C VAL A 199 -9.23 -0.92 -13.32
N CYS A 200 -8.18 -0.29 -12.78
CA CYS A 200 -7.76 -0.52 -11.40
C CYS A 200 -8.79 0.03 -10.42
N ASN A 201 -9.08 -0.75 -9.38
CA ASN A 201 -9.88 -0.29 -8.26
C ASN A 201 -9.01 0.58 -7.36
N VAL A 202 -8.99 1.88 -7.66
CA VAL A 202 -8.31 2.89 -6.82
C VAL A 202 -9.28 3.34 -5.73
N LEU A 203 -8.93 3.06 -4.48
CA LEU A 203 -9.82 3.22 -3.33
C LEU A 203 -9.12 3.96 -2.20
N SER A 204 -9.91 4.63 -1.37
CA SER A 204 -9.45 5.16 -0.08
C SER A 204 -10.29 4.57 1.05
N TRP A 205 -9.60 4.13 2.09
CA TRP A 205 -10.20 3.57 3.30
C TRP A 205 -9.81 4.41 4.49
N ASN A 206 -10.69 4.45 5.50
CA ASN A 206 -10.30 4.93 6.82
C ASN A 206 -10.16 3.82 7.84
N TYR A 207 -9.24 4.03 8.78
CA TYR A 207 -8.98 3.07 9.85
C TYR A 207 -10.19 2.88 10.76
N GLU A 208 -10.95 3.95 11.03
CA GLU A 208 -12.14 3.89 11.87
C GLU A 208 -13.15 2.87 11.35
N ASP A 209 -13.58 3.04 10.09
CA ASP A 209 -14.56 2.15 9.46
C ASP A 209 -13.99 0.73 9.26
N TRP A 210 -12.68 0.59 9.02
CA TRP A 210 -12.05 -0.74 8.88
C TRP A 210 -12.02 -1.50 10.22
N ILE A 211 -11.71 -0.81 11.32
CA ILE A 211 -11.78 -1.37 12.68
C ILE A 211 -13.22 -1.75 13.01
N ASP A 212 -14.19 -0.91 12.67
CA ASP A 212 -15.60 -1.19 12.91
C ASP A 212 -16.13 -2.39 12.13
N ALA A 213 -15.52 -2.71 10.99
CA ALA A 213 -15.86 -3.89 10.17
C ALA A 213 -15.38 -5.22 10.77
N ILE A 214 -14.46 -5.20 11.74
CA ILE A 214 -14.00 -6.41 12.44
C ILE A 214 -15.17 -7.02 13.24
N LYS A 215 -15.32 -8.34 13.22
CA LYS A 215 -16.42 -9.06 13.88
C LYS A 215 -16.07 -9.46 15.30
N ASP A 216 -14.85 -9.94 15.54
CA ASP A 216 -14.42 -10.34 16.87
C ASP A 216 -14.31 -9.11 17.79
N SER A 217 -15.11 -9.09 18.85
CA SER A 217 -15.22 -7.92 19.74
C SER A 217 -13.94 -7.63 20.51
N ALA A 218 -13.22 -8.68 20.93
CA ALA A 218 -11.94 -8.54 21.63
C ALA A 218 -10.86 -7.93 20.71
N SER A 219 -10.73 -8.47 19.48
CA SER A 219 -9.81 -7.95 18.47
C SER A 219 -10.17 -6.54 18.06
N LYS A 220 -11.45 -6.24 17.83
CA LYS A 220 -11.93 -4.87 17.53
C LYS A 220 -11.52 -3.88 18.61
N LYS A 221 -11.78 -4.21 19.88
CA LYS A 221 -11.42 -3.36 21.02
C LYS A 221 -9.91 -3.10 21.05
N MET A 222 -9.10 -4.15 20.96
CA MET A 222 -7.64 -4.06 20.96
C MET A 222 -7.11 -3.21 19.78
N LEU A 223 -7.65 -3.41 18.57
CA LEU A 223 -7.28 -2.63 17.38
C LEU A 223 -7.67 -1.16 17.52
N GLY A 224 -8.84 -0.87 18.11
CA GLY A 224 -9.29 0.48 18.41
C GLY A 224 -8.38 1.19 19.43
N GLU A 225 -8.00 0.50 20.50
CA GLU A 225 -7.04 1.00 21.49
C GLU A 225 -5.67 1.27 20.85
N PHE A 226 -5.15 0.33 20.07
CA PHE A 226 -3.89 0.49 19.34
C PHE A 226 -3.92 1.65 18.34
N TYR A 227 -5.04 1.82 17.63
CA TYR A 227 -5.24 2.95 16.73
C TYR A 227 -5.20 4.29 17.47
N ASN A 228 -5.81 4.37 18.65
CA ASN A 228 -5.79 5.60 19.45
C ASN A 228 -4.37 5.95 19.92
N GLU A 229 -3.58 4.98 20.38
CA GLU A 229 -2.17 5.21 20.69
C GLU A 229 -1.38 5.61 19.43
N THR A 230 -1.67 4.97 18.29
CA THR A 230 -1.03 5.34 17.01
C THR A 230 -1.33 6.80 16.63
N LYS A 231 -2.57 7.26 16.73
CA LYS A 231 -2.92 8.68 16.49
C LYS A 231 -2.18 9.63 17.43
N LYS A 232 -2.18 9.32 18.73
CA LYS A 232 -1.54 10.11 19.79
C LYS A 232 -0.05 10.30 19.49
N TRP A 233 0.68 9.22 19.26
CA TRP A 233 2.13 9.28 19.03
C TRP A 233 2.51 9.85 17.66
N ASN A 234 1.61 9.81 16.67
CA ASN A 234 1.83 10.40 15.33
C ASN A 234 1.20 11.79 15.16
N SER A 235 0.68 12.38 16.25
CA SER A 235 0.07 13.72 16.27
C SER A 235 -1.05 13.91 15.25
N VAL A 236 -1.95 12.93 15.15
CA VAL A 236 -3.16 12.98 14.33
C VAL A 236 -4.33 13.39 15.21
N TYR A 237 -4.74 14.65 15.11
CA TYR A 237 -5.89 15.24 15.80
C TYR A 237 -6.77 16.00 14.80
#